data_AF-A0A0D2NHY7-F1
#
_entry.id   AF-A0A0D2NHY7-F1
#
_cell.length_a   1.000
_cell.length_b   1.000
_cell.length_c   1.000
_cell.angle_alpha   90.00
_cell.angle_beta   90.00
_cell.angle_gamma   90.00
#
_symmetry.space_group_name_H-M   'P 1'
#
loop_
_entity.id
_entity.type
_entity.pdbx_description
1 polymer ?
#
loop_
_entity_poly.entity_id
_entity_poly.type
_entity_poly.pdbx_seq_one_letter_code
_entity_poly.pdbx_strand_id
1 'polypeptide(L)'
;MAAFIPFKLSLLLSLLSNIGFLPETSKNDVGIFPPTCNRIECPSFDLIEVGNGYEIRRYNSTIWVTTSPIQDISLVEATRTGFL
;
A
#
# COMPACT_ATOMS: atom_id res chain seq x y z
N MET A 1 0.74 23.69 54.26
CA MET A 1 0.12 23.35 52.96
C MET A 1 1.21 22.90 52.00
N ALA A 2 1.52 21.61 51.92
CA ALA A 2 2.56 21.10 51.01
C ALA A 2 2.34 19.65 50.56
N ALA A 3 1.08 19.16 50.58
CA ALA A 3 0.75 17.78 50.23
C ALA A 3 -0.16 17.64 48.99
N PHE A 4 -0.56 18.74 48.36
CA PHE A 4 -1.49 18.73 47.22
C PHE A 4 -0.82 18.79 45.83
N ILE A 5 0.51 18.92 45.79
CA ILE A 5 1.28 19.07 44.55
C ILE A 5 1.58 17.71 43.84
N PRO A 6 1.89 16.58 44.52
CA PRO A 6 2.27 15.36 43.80
C PRO A 6 1.08 14.66 43.13
N PHE A 7 -0.13 14.83 43.66
CA PHE A 7 -1.33 14.17 43.13
C PHE A 7 -1.76 14.73 41.77
N LYS A 8 -1.55 16.03 41.55
CA LYS A 8 -1.90 16.71 40.29
C LYS A 8 -0.92 16.36 39.16
N LEU A 9 0.35 16.16 39.48
CA LEU A 9 1.37 15.78 38.51
C LEU A 9 1.15 14.36 38.00
N SER A 10 0.80 13.42 38.89
CA SER A 10 0.49 12.03 38.50
C SER A 10 -0.70 11.94 37.54
N LEU A 11 -1.71 12.79 37.70
CA LEU A 11 -2.88 12.82 36.83
C LEU A 11 -2.53 13.36 35.43
N LEU A 12 -1.71 14.42 35.38
CA LEU A 12 -1.21 14.98 34.12
C LEU A 12 -0.34 13.98 33.35
N LEU A 13 0.57 13.26 34.01
CA LEU A 13 1.38 12.25 33.33
C LEU A 13 0.54 11.08 32.79
N SER A 14 -0.52 10.65 33.50
CA SER A 14 -1.42 9.59 33.00
C SER A 14 -2.20 10.00 31.74
N LEU A 15 -2.51 11.29 31.58
CA LEU A 15 -3.18 11.83 30.39
C LEU A 15 -2.24 11.91 29.18
N LEU A 16 -0.96 12.21 29.40
CA LEU A 16 0.04 12.25 28.32
C LEU A 16 0.47 10.84 27.84
N SER A 17 0.40 9.82 28.70
CA SER A 17 0.70 8.42 28.32
C SER A 17 -0.25 7.86 27.27
N ASN A 18 -1.44 8.47 27.08
CA ASN A 18 -2.40 8.08 26.03
C ASN A 18 -2.19 8.82 24.70
N ILE A 19 -1.20 9.71 24.60
CA ILE A 19 -0.80 10.32 23.32
C ILE A 19 0.19 9.35 22.64
N GLY A 20 -0.30 8.15 22.35
CA GLY A 20 0.34 7.18 21.46
C GLY A 20 0.15 7.53 19.97
N PHE A 21 -0.14 8.79 19.63
CA PHE A 21 -0.13 9.27 18.25
C PHE A 21 1.31 9.55 17.82
N LEU A 22 2.15 8.52 17.84
CA LEU A 22 3.13 8.42 16.78
C LEU A 22 2.32 8.13 15.51
N PRO A 23 2.42 8.92 14.44
CA PRO A 23 1.97 8.41 13.16
C PRO A 23 2.78 7.15 12.93
N GLU A 24 2.13 5.99 12.95
CA GLU A 24 2.70 4.81 12.34
C GLU A 24 3.15 5.28 10.97
N THR A 25 4.46 5.40 10.79
CA THR A 25 5.04 5.45 9.46
C THR A 25 4.68 4.08 8.95
N SER A 26 3.52 4.01 8.29
CA SER A 26 3.10 2.86 7.53
C SER A 26 4.34 2.50 6.75
N LYS A 27 5.01 1.41 7.14
CA LYS A 27 5.90 0.73 6.22
C LYS A 27 5.02 0.61 5.00
N ASN A 28 5.37 1.35 3.95
CA ASN A 28 4.73 1.19 2.66
C ASN A 28 4.92 -0.29 2.42
N ASP A 29 3.86 -1.06 2.63
CA ASP A 29 3.87 -2.49 2.45
C ASP A 29 3.97 -2.60 0.95
N VAL A 30 5.23 -2.66 0.48
CA VAL A 30 5.62 -2.93 -0.88
C VAL A 30 4.91 -4.23 -1.17
N GLY A 31 3.72 -4.13 -1.80
CA GLY A 31 2.70 -5.17 -1.72
C GLY A 31 3.27 -6.52 -2.07
N ILE A 32 2.76 -7.62 -1.50
CA ILE A 32 3.33 -8.95 -1.73
C ILE A 32 3.39 -9.22 -3.25
N PHE A 33 4.60 -9.14 -3.81
CA PHE A 33 4.81 -9.33 -5.23
C PHE A 33 4.96 -10.82 -5.54
N PRO A 34 4.54 -11.28 -6.73
CA PRO A 34 4.89 -12.61 -7.21
C PRO A 34 6.41 -12.80 -7.23
N PRO A 35 6.93 -14.02 -7.01
CA PRO A 35 8.38 -14.29 -7.00
C PRO A 35 9.13 -13.83 -8.26
N THR A 36 8.43 -13.70 -9.39
CA THR A 36 8.96 -13.17 -10.64
C THR A 36 9.46 -11.73 -10.49
N CYS A 37 8.75 -10.88 -9.74
CA CYS A 37 9.12 -9.48 -9.49
C CYS A 37 10.34 -9.32 -8.56
N ASN A 38 10.88 -10.42 -8.01
CA ASN A 38 12.16 -10.36 -7.30
C ASN A 38 13.36 -10.22 -8.25
N ARG A 39 13.16 -10.48 -9.55
CA ARG A 39 14.22 -10.50 -10.56
C ARG A 39 14.03 -9.47 -11.68
N ILE A 40 12.83 -8.92 -11.82
CA ILE A 40 12.49 -7.93 -12.84
C ILE A 40 11.71 -6.78 -12.19
N GLU A 41 11.83 -5.59 -12.75
CA GLU A 41 11.03 -4.45 -12.32
C GLU A 41 9.54 -4.72 -12.58
N CYS A 42 8.71 -4.46 -11.58
CA CYS A 42 7.26 -4.56 -11.65
C CYS A 42 6.63 -3.23 -11.19
N PRO A 43 5.45 -2.85 -11.72
CA PRO A 43 4.76 -1.66 -11.26
C PRO A 43 4.41 -1.75 -9.77
N SER A 44 4.76 -0.73 -9.00
CA SER A 44 4.41 -0.62 -7.59
C SER A 44 2.90 -0.39 -7.39
N PHE A 45 2.34 -1.00 -6.35
CA PHE A 45 0.95 -0.83 -5.95
C PHE A 45 0.82 -0.81 -4.42
N ASP A 46 -0.25 -0.18 -3.94
CA ASP A 46 -0.68 -0.28 -2.55
C ASP A 46 -1.67 -1.46 -2.43
N LEU A 47 -1.41 -2.40 -1.52
CA LEU A 47 -2.34 -3.49 -1.22
C LEU A 47 -3.40 -2.98 -0.24
N ILE A 48 -4.67 -2.95 -0.68
CA ILE A 48 -5.79 -2.43 0.12
C ILE A 48 -6.48 -3.55 0.90
N GLU A 49 -6.70 -4.70 0.26
CA GLU A 49 -7.39 -5.84 0.86
C GLU A 49 -6.98 -7.15 0.17
N VAL A 50 -6.94 -8.24 0.94
CA VAL A 50 -6.83 -9.62 0.44
C VAL A 50 -8.10 -10.38 0.84
N GLY A 51 -8.78 -10.94 -0.15
CA GLY A 51 -9.99 -11.76 0.04
C GLY A 51 -9.79 -13.21 -0.37
N ASN A 52 -10.88 -13.97 -0.42
CA ASN A 52 -10.83 -15.37 -0.84
C ASN A 52 -10.68 -15.47 -2.37
N GLY A 53 -9.43 -15.61 -2.83
CA GLY A 53 -9.10 -15.77 -4.25
C GLY A 53 -8.99 -14.44 -5.02
N TYR A 54 -8.91 -13.30 -4.34
CA TYR A 54 -8.71 -11.99 -4.96
C TYR A 54 -7.91 -11.04 -4.07
N GLU A 55 -7.39 -9.97 -4.68
CA GLU A 55 -6.72 -8.86 -4.00
C GLU A 55 -7.21 -7.54 -4.59
N ILE A 56 -7.30 -6.51 -3.74
CA ILE A 56 -7.56 -5.12 -4.16
C ILE A 56 -6.24 -4.36 -4.16
N ARG A 57 -5.78 -3.97 -5.34
CA ARG A 57 -4.50 -3.26 -5.55
C ARG A 57 -4.74 -1.88 -6.13
N ARG A 58 -4.18 -0.84 -5.52
CA ARG A 58 -4.22 0.54 -6.03
C ARG A 58 -2.89 0.89 -6.69
N TYR A 59 -2.92 1.21 -7.99
CA TYR A 59 -1.79 1.76 -8.73
C TYR A 59 -1.93 3.28 -8.78
N ASN A 60 -1.02 4.02 -8.14
CA ASN A 60 -1.12 5.48 -8.03
C ASN A 60 -0.69 6.17 -9.34
N SER A 61 0.60 6.06 -9.69
CA SER A 61 1.15 6.62 -10.93
C SER A 61 2.11 5.63 -11.56
N THR A 62 1.77 5.14 -12.75
CA THR A 62 2.64 4.30 -13.57
C THR A 62 2.47 4.73 -15.01
N ILE A 63 3.58 4.89 -15.72
CA ILE A 63 3.57 5.21 -17.14
C ILE A 63 3.55 3.89 -17.91
N TRP A 64 2.62 3.76 -18.84
CA TRP A 64 2.48 2.60 -19.70
C TRP A 64 2.71 3.02 -21.16
N VAL A 65 3.48 2.21 -21.89
CA VAL A 65 3.58 2.34 -23.34
C VAL A 65 2.47 1.49 -23.94
N THR A 66 1.66 2.08 -24.82
CA THR A 66 0.53 1.42 -25.46
C THR A 66 0.60 1.57 -26.98
N THR A 67 -0.16 0.74 -27.69
CA THR A 67 -0.36 0.83 -29.14
C THR A 67 -1.81 1.19 -29.46
N SER A 68 -2.07 1.57 -30.71
CA SER A 68 -3.43 1.79 -31.20
C SER A 68 -4.27 0.51 -31.05
N PRO A 69 -5.60 0.62 -30.89
CA PRO A 69 -6.48 -0.54 -30.77
C PRO A 69 -6.30 -1.52 -31.94
N ILE A 70 -6.15 -2.80 -31.62
CA ILE A 70 -6.09 -3.90 -32.59
C ILE A 70 -7.47 -4.57 -32.61
N GLN A 71 -8.18 -4.46 -33.73
CA GLN A 71 -9.51 -5.04 -33.88
C GLN A 71 -9.40 -6.52 -34.24
N ASP A 72 -9.63 -7.40 -33.28
CA ASP A 72 -9.67 -8.85 -33.44
C ASP A 72 -10.73 -9.46 -32.51
N ILE A 73 -11.20 -10.66 -32.81
CA ILE A 73 -12.05 -11.47 -31.91
C ILE A 73 -11.21 -12.30 -30.92
N SER A 74 -9.92 -12.49 -31.19
CA SER A 74 -8.99 -13.30 -30.40
C SER A 74 -8.07 -12.43 -29.55
N LEU A 75 -8.19 -12.56 -28.22
CA LEU A 75 -7.26 -11.92 -27.29
C LEU A 75 -5.81 -12.36 -27.53
N VAL A 76 -5.61 -13.64 -27.88
CA VAL A 76 -4.27 -14.21 -28.10
C VAL A 76 -3.62 -13.57 -29.33
N GLU A 77 -4.36 -13.46 -30.44
CA GLU A 77 -3.80 -12.91 -31.69
C GLU A 77 -3.57 -11.40 -31.62
N ALA A 78 -4.51 -10.67 -31.03
CA ALA A 78 -4.36 -9.22 -30.80
C ALA A 78 -3.15 -8.92 -29.90
N THR A 79 -2.98 -9.67 -28.80
CA THR A 79 -1.85 -9.46 -27.89
C THR A 79 -0.52 -9.83 -28.55
N ARG A 80 -0.48 -10.92 -29.33
CA ARG A 80 0.72 -11.31 -30.08
C ARG A 80 1.14 -10.22 -31.06
N THR A 81 0.18 -9.68 -31.82
CA THR A 81 0.43 -8.62 -32.81
C THR A 81 0.88 -7.31 -32.18
N GLY A 82 0.38 -6.97 -30.98
CA GLY A 82 0.78 -5.75 -30.27
C GLY A 82 2.12 -5.86 -29.54
N PHE A 83 2.57 -7.07 -29.21
CA PHE A 83 3.77 -7.31 -28.40
C PHE A 83 5.02 -7.70 -29.21
N LEU A 84 4.85 -8.48 -30.29
CA LEU A 84 5.94 -8.91 -31.18
C LEU A 84 6.23 -7.88 -32.27
#